data_AF-A0A5E4KKB4-F1
#
_entry.id   AF-A0A5E4KKB4-F1
#
_cell.length_a   1.000
_cell.length_b   1.000
_cell.length_c   1.000
_cell.angle_alpha   90.00
_cell.angle_beta   90.00
_cell.angle_gamma   90.00
#
_symmetry.space_group_name_H-M   'P 1'
#
loop_
_entity.id
_entity.type
_entity.pdbx_description
1 polymer ?
#
loop_
_entity_poly.entity_id
_entity_poly.type
_entity_poly.pdbx_seq_one_letter_code
_entity_poly.pdbx_strand_id
1 'polypeptide(L)'
;MLDVKNTTGIAGAGISISMDNNPHANVTTGENGSYDYDLFIPVIDEGDHTVGAAFIPEEQPLSQAASKTTMKVLRANTTISIEGPDVAYQDDFLNISGKLRTLKNRNVPASDIAVIFDTDLIGTAPVQNGNFSFSIRIAKNTSPGNHTVVTRFNGESLFLPSENSVPVDIRNKPVFYALGQKVAGSGYGVPLLGLGVAAVILIIFYLRKERAFLSWIDALAMAIKTRISKDKKTVAQIPPEPVEEIEIETI
;
A
#
# COMPACT_ATOMS: atom_id res chain seq x y z
N MET A 1 10.61 33.16 42.12
CA MET A 1 10.27 33.88 43.37
C MET A 1 10.75 35.30 43.20
N LEU A 2 9.87 36.29 43.42
CA LEU A 2 10.24 37.70 43.40
C LEU A 2 10.25 38.23 44.84
N ASP A 3 11.43 38.61 45.32
CA ASP A 3 11.64 39.05 46.70
C ASP A 3 12.10 40.50 46.79
N VAL A 4 11.66 41.18 47.85
CA VAL A 4 12.33 42.39 48.34
C VAL A 4 13.64 41.97 49.03
N LYS A 5 14.64 42.86 49.13
CA LYS A 5 15.93 42.62 49.84
C LYS A 5 15.81 42.00 51.25
N ASN A 6 14.62 42.02 51.87
CA ASN A 6 14.30 41.45 53.17
C ASN A 6 13.53 40.11 53.12
N THR A 7 13.62 39.34 52.03
CA THR A 7 13.04 37.97 51.88
C THR A 7 11.51 37.86 52.00
N THR A 8 10.80 38.98 51.89
CA THR A 8 9.33 39.00 51.80
C THR A 8 8.95 39.03 50.32
N GLY A 9 8.17 38.05 49.88
CA GLY A 9 7.66 38.01 48.52
C GLY A 9 6.65 39.12 48.25
N ILE A 10 6.63 39.62 47.00
CA ILE A 10 5.71 40.68 46.60
C ILE A 10 4.44 40.05 46.04
N ALA A 11 3.32 40.14 46.74
CA ALA A 11 2.03 39.63 46.28
C ALA A 11 1.35 40.56 45.28
N GLY A 12 0.59 40.00 44.34
CA GLY A 12 -0.21 40.79 43.39
C GLY A 12 0.60 41.48 42.29
N ALA A 13 1.91 41.22 42.19
CA ALA A 13 2.78 41.84 41.20
C ALA A 13 2.62 41.22 39.81
N GLY A 14 2.54 42.06 38.78
CA GLY A 14 2.51 41.63 37.38
C GLY A 14 3.89 41.18 36.89
N ILE A 15 3.98 39.95 36.40
CA ILE A 15 5.18 39.37 35.79
C ILE A 15 4.90 39.15 34.31
N SER A 16 5.70 39.79 33.45
CA SER A 16 5.71 39.55 32.01
C SER A 16 6.58 38.33 31.71
N ILE A 17 5.98 37.29 31.13
CA ILE A 17 6.66 36.13 30.59
C ILE A 17 6.95 36.38 29.11
N SER A 18 8.16 36.02 28.66
CA SER A 18 8.61 36.21 27.28
C SER A 18 9.30 34.97 26.74
N MET A 19 9.19 34.76 25.42
CA MET A 19 9.96 33.76 24.67
C MET A 19 10.72 34.49 23.56
N ASP A 20 12.03 34.30 23.49
CA ASP A 20 12.95 34.97 22.55
C ASP A 20 12.80 36.49 22.55
N ASN A 21 12.61 37.06 23.75
CA ASN A 21 12.34 38.48 24.01
C ASN A 21 10.99 38.99 23.49
N ASN A 22 10.13 38.13 22.93
CA ASN A 22 8.76 38.49 22.59
C ASN A 22 7.85 38.26 23.80
N PRO A 23 7.05 39.24 24.24
CA PRO A 23 6.06 39.06 25.30
C PRO A 23 5.09 37.93 24.92
N HIS A 24 4.87 37.01 25.86
CA HIS A 24 4.01 35.84 25.66
C HIS A 24 2.77 35.88 26.55
N ALA A 25 2.95 36.20 27.83
CA ALA A 25 1.85 36.24 28.80
C ALA A 25 2.18 37.16 29.97
N ASN A 26 1.16 37.58 30.71
CA ASN A 26 1.29 38.23 32.00
C ASN A 26 0.66 37.34 33.07
N VAL A 27 1.38 37.14 34.18
CA VAL A 27 0.89 36.43 35.35
C VAL A 27 1.03 37.29 36.60
N THR A 28 0.27 36.97 37.64
CA THR A 28 0.32 37.69 38.90
C THR A 28 0.94 36.81 39.97
N THR A 29 1.78 37.39 40.83
CA THR A 29 2.34 36.66 41.96
C THR A 29 1.29 36.39 43.04
N GLY A 30 1.40 35.21 43.68
CA GLY A 30 0.62 34.85 44.85
C GLY A 30 1.08 35.56 46.13
N GLU A 31 0.46 35.24 47.26
CA GLU A 31 0.69 35.91 48.56
C GLU A 31 2.15 35.92 49.03
N ASN A 32 2.95 34.96 48.58
CA ASN A 32 4.37 34.82 48.91
C ASN A 32 5.31 35.25 47.79
N GLY A 33 4.85 35.97 46.76
CA GLY A 33 5.69 36.40 45.64
C GLY A 33 6.06 35.30 44.64
N SER A 34 5.50 34.10 44.76
CA SER A 34 5.66 33.04 43.76
C SER A 34 4.66 33.20 42.62
N TYR A 35 4.99 32.64 41.46
CA TYR A 35 4.09 32.49 40.33
C TYR A 35 4.41 31.17 39.64
N ASP A 36 3.42 30.58 38.99
CA ASP A 36 3.55 29.40 38.15
C ASP A 36 2.88 29.68 36.80
N TYR A 37 3.45 29.16 35.72
CA TYR A 37 2.93 29.36 34.38
C TYR A 37 3.32 28.20 33.47
N ASP A 38 2.31 27.51 32.95
CA ASP A 38 2.47 26.51 31.90
C ASP A 38 2.71 27.20 30.55
N LEU A 39 3.98 27.36 30.18
CA LEU A 39 4.36 27.94 28.90
C LEU A 39 4.04 26.98 27.75
N PHE A 40 3.06 27.35 26.92
CA PHE A 40 2.78 26.63 25.68
C PHE A 40 3.90 26.90 24.66
N ILE A 41 4.54 25.84 24.18
CA ILE A 41 5.59 25.93 23.17
C ILE A 41 4.94 25.77 21.78
N PRO A 42 4.88 26.84 20.95
CA PRO A 42 4.38 26.72 19.59
C PRO A 42 5.37 25.95 18.71
N VAL A 43 5.01 25.73 17.44
CA VAL A 43 5.94 25.22 16.43
C VAL A 43 6.99 26.30 16.18
N ILE A 44 8.15 26.16 16.81
CA ILE A 44 9.34 27.04 16.69
C ILE A 44 10.52 26.23 16.16
N ASP A 45 11.55 26.89 15.68
CA ASP A 45 12.72 26.21 15.10
C ASP A 45 13.49 25.37 16.13
N GLU A 46 14.38 24.51 15.65
CA GLU A 46 15.30 23.81 16.54
C GLU A 46 16.34 24.75 17.14
N GLY A 47 16.81 24.43 18.34
CA GLY A 47 17.90 25.15 18.97
C GLY A 47 17.55 25.74 20.33
N ASP A 48 18.36 26.72 20.74
CA ASP A 48 18.25 27.34 22.05
C ASP A 48 17.32 28.56 21.99
N HIS A 49 16.26 28.49 22.77
CA HIS A 49 15.28 29.57 22.96
C HIS A 49 15.42 30.15 24.36
N THR A 50 15.23 31.46 24.46
CA THR A 50 15.33 32.17 25.73
C THR A 50 13.94 32.36 26.31
N VAL A 51 13.71 31.83 27.52
CA VAL A 51 12.49 32.11 28.29
C VAL A 51 12.83 33.13 29.36
N GLY A 52 12.11 34.25 29.36
CA GLY A 52 12.31 35.34 30.29
C GLY A 52 11.09 35.60 31.17
N ALA A 53 11.33 36.05 32.39
CA ALA A 53 10.32 36.61 33.26
C ALA A 53 10.81 37.97 33.76
N ALA A 54 9.97 39.00 33.66
CA ALA A 54 10.31 40.35 34.05
C ALA A 54 9.19 40.99 34.88
N PHE A 55 9.57 41.59 35.99
CA PHE A 55 8.74 42.47 36.79
C PHE A 55 9.11 43.92 36.46
N ILE A 56 8.16 44.70 35.97
CA ILE A 56 8.30 46.13 35.73
C ILE A 56 7.33 46.87 36.67
N PRO A 57 7.84 47.51 37.73
CA PRO A 57 6.99 48.21 38.69
C PRO A 57 6.38 49.46 38.07
N GLU A 58 5.08 49.68 38.30
CA GLU A 58 4.36 50.90 37.88
C GLU A 58 4.68 52.10 38.80
N GLU A 59 5.04 51.84 40.05
CA GLU A 59 5.30 52.86 41.07
C GLU A 59 6.58 52.58 41.88
N GLN A 60 7.24 53.65 42.32
CA GLN A 60 8.36 53.59 43.27
C GLN A 60 7.85 53.17 44.66
N PRO A 61 8.65 52.47 45.49
CA PRO A 61 10.11 52.33 45.45
C PRO A 61 10.63 51.01 44.83
N LEU A 62 9.77 50.25 44.17
CA LEU A 62 10.16 48.94 43.65
C LEU A 62 11.09 49.10 42.44
N SER A 63 12.08 48.21 42.35
CA SER A 63 13.02 48.16 41.23
C SER A 63 12.62 47.07 40.24
N GLN A 64 12.91 47.28 38.97
CA GLN A 64 12.74 46.26 37.94
C GLN A 64 13.59 45.03 38.26
N ALA A 65 13.03 43.84 38.03
CA ALA A 65 13.73 42.58 38.13
C ALA A 65 13.46 41.73 36.90
N ALA A 66 14.47 41.04 36.38
CA ALA A 66 14.30 40.11 35.28
C ALA A 66 15.21 38.90 35.45
N SER A 67 14.72 37.75 35.02
CA SER A 67 15.48 36.52 34.94
C SER A 67 15.23 35.86 33.59
N LYS A 68 16.24 35.15 33.09
CA LYS A 68 16.17 34.40 31.84
C LYS A 68 16.73 33.00 32.06
N THR A 69 16.14 32.04 31.36
CA THR A 69 16.63 30.67 31.25
C THR A 69 16.62 30.26 29.78
N THR A 70 17.32 29.18 29.47
CA THR A 70 17.41 28.62 28.12
C THR A 70 16.64 27.31 28.06
N MET A 71 15.82 27.16 27.03
CA MET A 71 15.17 25.91 26.65
C MET A 71 15.72 25.47 25.31
N LYS A 72 16.13 24.20 25.19
CA LYS A 72 16.57 23.62 23.92
C LYS A 72 15.42 22.85 23.25
N VAL A 73 15.00 23.28 22.07
CA VAL A 73 14.06 22.57 21.21
C VAL A 73 14.83 21.59 20.34
N LEU A 74 14.40 20.32 20.35
CA LEU A 74 15.04 19.24 19.61
C LEU A 74 14.15 18.78 18.46
N ARG A 75 14.79 18.36 17.38
CA ARG A 75 14.08 17.73 16.26
C ARG A 75 13.52 16.37 16.65
N ALA A 76 12.35 16.06 16.11
CA ALA A 76 11.68 14.78 16.27
C ALA A 76 12.16 13.78 15.21
N ASN A 77 12.51 12.57 15.67
CA ASN A 77 12.72 11.42 14.79
C ASN A 77 11.44 11.09 14.01
N THR A 78 11.60 10.75 12.73
CA THR A 78 10.51 10.34 11.84
C THR A 78 10.69 8.90 11.36
N THR A 79 9.59 8.31 10.89
CA THR A 79 9.53 6.99 10.27
C THR A 79 8.64 7.04 9.03
N ILE A 80 9.03 6.28 8.00
CA ILE A 80 8.23 6.05 6.80
C ILE A 80 7.75 4.61 6.78
N SER A 81 6.45 4.42 6.56
CA SER A 81 5.91 3.14 6.07
C SER A 81 5.65 3.26 4.57
N ILE A 82 5.89 2.19 3.84
CA ILE A 82 5.68 2.09 2.40
C ILE A 82 5.01 0.75 2.09
N GLU A 83 4.03 0.79 1.20
CA GLU A 83 3.26 -0.34 0.70
C GLU A 83 3.21 -0.23 -0.83
N GLY A 84 3.39 -1.36 -1.51
CA GLY A 84 3.35 -1.49 -2.97
C GLY A 84 3.07 -2.95 -3.35
N PRO A 85 2.85 -3.23 -4.64
CA PRO A 85 2.65 -4.61 -5.11
C PRO A 85 3.96 -5.40 -5.10
N ASP A 86 3.86 -6.71 -4.85
CA ASP A 86 5.00 -7.62 -4.95
C ASP A 86 5.50 -7.78 -6.40
N VAL A 87 4.59 -7.63 -7.37
CA VAL A 87 4.85 -7.81 -8.81
C VAL A 87 4.27 -6.63 -9.60
N ALA A 88 5.05 -6.09 -10.52
CA ALA A 88 4.57 -5.11 -11.50
C ALA A 88 5.02 -5.49 -12.92
N TYR A 89 4.41 -4.85 -13.92
CA TYR A 89 4.69 -5.13 -15.32
C TYR A 89 5.32 -3.92 -16.00
N GLN A 90 6.25 -4.19 -16.92
CA GLN A 90 6.70 -3.19 -17.89
C GLN A 90 5.50 -2.56 -18.60
N ASP A 91 5.62 -1.27 -18.91
CA ASP A 91 4.60 -0.53 -19.64
C ASP A 91 3.26 -0.39 -18.87
N ASP A 92 3.29 -0.60 -17.55
CA ASP A 92 2.16 -0.48 -16.62
C ASP A 92 2.46 0.47 -15.46
N PHE A 93 1.44 0.82 -14.68
CA PHE A 93 1.58 1.69 -13.51
C PHE A 93 1.94 0.89 -12.25
N LEU A 94 3.03 1.28 -11.61
CA LEU A 94 3.39 0.92 -10.25
C LEU A 94 2.80 1.97 -9.29
N ASN A 95 1.89 1.53 -8.43
CA ASN A 95 1.28 2.36 -7.41
C ASN A 95 1.88 2.01 -6.05
N ILE A 96 2.37 3.01 -5.34
CA ILE A 96 2.84 2.89 -3.95
C ILE A 96 2.08 3.86 -3.07
N SER A 97 1.97 3.52 -1.79
CA SER A 97 1.40 4.40 -0.78
C SER A 97 2.12 4.21 0.55
N GLY A 98 1.90 5.12 1.48
CA GLY A 98 2.58 5.03 2.75
C GLY A 98 2.23 6.14 3.72
N LYS A 99 2.96 6.16 4.84
CA LYS A 99 2.76 7.12 5.93
C LYS A 99 4.09 7.69 6.38
N LEU A 100 4.09 8.98 6.72
CA LEU A 100 5.19 9.67 7.36
C LEU A 100 4.75 10.10 8.76
N ARG A 101 5.40 9.53 9.78
CA ARG A 101 5.04 9.73 11.19
C ARG A 101 6.26 10.06 12.03
N THR A 102 6.03 10.68 13.18
CA THR A 102 7.02 10.73 14.26
C THR A 102 7.07 9.39 15.00
N LEU A 103 8.12 9.13 15.79
CA LEU A 103 8.18 7.93 16.66
C LEU A 103 7.00 7.82 17.65
N LYS A 104 6.36 8.94 17.98
CA LYS A 104 5.14 8.98 18.83
C LYS A 104 3.85 8.86 18.03
N ASN A 105 3.92 8.35 16.79
CA ASN A 105 2.80 8.14 15.85
C ASN A 105 2.01 9.40 15.47
N ARG A 106 2.58 10.60 15.67
CA ARG A 106 1.99 11.87 15.20
C ARG A 106 2.28 12.10 13.72
N ASN A 107 1.34 12.72 13.01
CA ASN A 107 1.53 13.15 11.63
C ASN A 107 2.70 14.13 11.53
N VAL A 108 3.53 13.94 10.52
CA VAL A 108 4.53 14.95 10.14
C VAL A 108 3.90 15.84 9.07
N PRO A 109 3.80 17.16 9.31
CA PRO A 109 3.39 18.13 8.29
C PRO A 109 4.57 18.40 7.36
N ALA A 110 4.91 17.43 6.52
CA ALA A 110 5.91 17.59 5.47
C ALA A 110 5.21 18.02 4.17
N SER A 111 5.91 18.74 3.30
CA SER A 111 5.40 19.05 1.97
C SER A 111 5.43 17.82 1.06
N ASP A 112 6.60 17.20 0.91
CA ASP A 112 6.82 16.10 -0.03
C ASP A 112 7.82 15.06 0.51
N ILE A 113 7.78 13.85 -0.06
CA ILE A 113 8.85 12.85 0.03
C ILE A 113 9.43 12.55 -1.34
N ALA A 114 10.70 12.19 -1.41
CA ALA A 114 11.36 11.70 -2.62
C ALA A 114 11.03 10.22 -2.86
N VAL A 115 10.77 9.86 -4.12
CA VAL A 115 10.58 8.47 -4.56
C VAL A 115 11.70 8.10 -5.51
N ILE A 116 12.43 7.04 -5.17
CA ILE A 116 13.61 6.56 -5.89
C ILE A 116 13.31 5.14 -6.35
N PHE A 117 13.56 4.86 -7.63
CA PHE A 117 13.44 3.53 -8.20
C PHE A 117 14.84 3.02 -8.55
N ASP A 118 15.23 1.93 -7.91
CA ASP A 118 16.61 1.45 -7.78
C ASP A 118 17.55 2.55 -7.26
N THR A 119 18.19 3.29 -8.17
CA THR A 119 19.10 4.41 -7.84
C THR A 119 18.59 5.77 -8.29
N ASP A 120 17.54 5.79 -9.11
CA ASP A 120 17.13 6.99 -9.83
C ASP A 120 15.98 7.70 -9.12
N LEU A 121 16.15 9.00 -8.86
CA LEU A 121 15.07 9.84 -8.37
C LEU A 121 14.03 10.00 -9.48
N ILE A 122 12.86 9.41 -9.28
CA ILE A 122 11.79 9.39 -10.28
C ILE A 122 10.69 10.42 -10.02
N GLY A 123 10.66 11.01 -8.83
CA GLY A 123 9.76 12.11 -8.50
C GLY A 123 9.60 12.35 -7.01
N THR A 124 8.61 13.17 -6.68
CA THR A 124 8.19 13.44 -5.31
C THR A 124 6.71 13.14 -5.10
N ALA A 125 6.35 12.73 -3.89
CA ALA A 125 4.97 12.45 -3.49
C ALA A 125 4.56 13.42 -2.36
N PRO A 126 3.46 14.18 -2.53
CA PRO A 126 3.00 15.10 -1.50
C PRO A 126 2.48 14.34 -0.28
N VAL A 127 2.78 14.86 0.91
CA VAL A 127 2.29 14.29 2.17
C VAL A 127 1.05 15.04 2.62
N GLN A 128 -0.08 14.34 2.74
CA GLN A 128 -1.34 14.89 3.21
C GLN A 128 -1.80 14.13 4.46
N ASN A 129 -1.90 14.84 5.58
CA ASN A 129 -2.27 14.27 6.88
C ASN A 129 -1.40 13.06 7.26
N GLY A 130 -0.10 13.14 6.96
CA GLY A 130 0.87 12.08 7.23
C GLY A 130 0.76 10.85 6.33
N ASN A 131 -0.01 10.91 5.23
CA ASN A 131 -0.08 9.85 4.21
C ASN A 131 0.45 10.38 2.87
N PHE A 132 0.98 9.51 2.04
CA PHE A 132 1.39 9.82 0.68
C PHE A 132 1.00 8.69 -0.28
N SER A 133 0.91 9.02 -1.56
CA SER A 133 0.72 8.07 -2.64
C SER A 133 1.47 8.53 -3.87
N PHE A 134 2.02 7.58 -4.63
CA PHE A 134 2.75 7.87 -5.85
C PHE A 134 2.44 6.81 -6.91
N SER A 135 2.32 7.24 -8.15
CA SER A 135 2.07 6.37 -9.29
C SER A 135 3.10 6.67 -10.36
N ILE A 136 3.83 5.65 -10.80
CA ILE A 136 4.80 5.76 -11.89
C ILE A 136 4.53 4.70 -12.94
N ARG A 137 4.69 5.08 -14.20
CA ARG A 137 4.70 4.13 -15.31
C ARG A 137 6.06 3.48 -15.45
N ILE A 138 6.14 2.16 -15.30
CA ILE A 138 7.36 1.39 -15.53
C ILE A 138 7.68 1.41 -17.02
N ALA A 139 8.91 1.78 -17.37
CA ALA A 139 9.31 1.88 -18.76
C ALA A 139 9.29 0.49 -19.43
N LYS A 140 8.97 0.44 -20.72
CA LYS A 140 8.93 -0.82 -21.48
C LYS A 140 10.27 -1.54 -21.54
N ASN A 141 11.37 -0.81 -21.37
CA ASN A 141 12.74 -1.32 -21.40
C ASN A 141 13.35 -1.54 -20.00
N THR A 142 12.59 -1.36 -18.91
CA THR A 142 13.06 -1.73 -17.56
C THR A 142 13.37 -3.22 -17.54
N SER A 143 14.54 -3.61 -17.03
CA SER A 143 14.92 -5.03 -16.95
C SER A 143 13.90 -5.84 -16.14
N PRO A 144 13.56 -7.08 -16.53
CA PRO A 144 12.81 -7.96 -15.64
C PRO A 144 13.65 -8.41 -14.43
N GLY A 145 13.00 -8.64 -13.29
CA GLY A 145 13.63 -9.14 -12.07
C GLY A 145 13.32 -8.30 -10.84
N ASN A 146 14.12 -8.43 -9.79
CA ASN A 146 13.91 -7.71 -8.54
C ASN A 146 14.44 -6.28 -8.62
N HIS A 147 13.56 -5.33 -8.37
CA HIS A 147 13.84 -3.90 -8.27
C HIS A 147 13.50 -3.41 -6.86
N THR A 148 13.98 -2.22 -6.50
CA THR A 148 13.71 -1.62 -5.19
C THR A 148 13.08 -0.25 -5.36
N VAL A 149 12.01 0.02 -4.61
CA VAL A 149 11.44 1.36 -4.48
C VAL A 149 11.82 1.91 -3.12
N VAL A 150 12.51 3.04 -3.08
CA VAL A 150 12.86 3.75 -1.84
C VAL A 150 12.04 5.02 -1.76
N THR A 151 11.45 5.25 -0.60
CA THR A 151 10.82 6.52 -0.22
C THR A 151 11.66 7.20 0.84
N ARG A 152 12.02 8.47 0.60
CA ARG A 152 12.92 9.23 1.47
C ARG A 152 12.30 10.59 1.83
N PHE A 153 12.25 10.86 3.13
CA PHE A 153 12.02 12.18 3.67
C PHE A 153 13.36 12.79 4.08
N ASN A 154 13.72 13.94 3.52
CA ASN A 154 15.02 14.59 3.75
C ASN A 154 15.08 15.36 5.08
N GLY A 155 13.99 15.41 5.84
CA GLY A 155 13.87 16.25 7.02
C GLY A 155 13.43 17.67 6.68
N GLU A 156 12.82 18.34 7.65
CA GLU A 156 12.34 19.72 7.53
C GLU A 156 12.25 20.33 8.94
N SER A 157 12.75 21.56 9.16
CA SER A 157 12.77 22.29 10.45
C SER A 157 12.85 21.35 11.68
N LEU A 158 11.71 21.03 12.30
CA LEU A 158 11.57 20.20 13.50
C LEU A 158 11.62 18.67 13.32
N PHE A 159 11.78 18.15 12.11
CA PHE A 159 11.66 16.73 11.80
C PHE A 159 12.93 16.21 11.14
N LEU A 160 13.50 15.15 11.71
CA LEU A 160 14.70 14.50 11.18
C LEU A 160 14.36 13.65 9.94
N PRO A 161 15.34 13.45 9.03
CA PRO A 161 15.16 12.59 7.85
C PRO A 161 14.84 11.14 8.22
N SER A 162 14.15 10.45 7.31
CA SER A 162 13.96 9.00 7.36
C SER A 162 13.76 8.44 5.96
N GLU A 163 14.01 7.15 5.79
CA GLU A 163 13.75 6.43 4.54
C GLU A 163 13.28 5.01 4.81
N ASN A 164 12.59 4.44 3.83
CA ASN A 164 12.19 3.04 3.84
C ASN A 164 12.01 2.55 2.40
N SER A 165 12.03 1.24 2.20
CA SER A 165 12.03 0.63 0.87
C SER A 165 11.19 -0.63 0.80
N VAL A 166 10.65 -0.91 -0.39
CA VAL A 166 10.00 -2.19 -0.72
C VAL A 166 10.61 -2.81 -1.97
N PRO A 167 10.77 -4.13 -2.02
CA PRO A 167 11.12 -4.82 -3.25
C PRO A 167 9.90 -4.90 -4.19
N VAL A 168 10.16 -4.98 -5.50
CA VAL A 168 9.13 -5.25 -6.51
C VAL A 168 9.73 -6.10 -7.63
N ASP A 169 9.06 -7.19 -7.99
CA ASP A 169 9.46 -8.04 -9.12
C ASP A 169 8.84 -7.49 -10.43
N ILE A 170 9.67 -6.96 -11.31
CA ILE A 170 9.25 -6.44 -12.62
C ILE A 170 9.22 -7.57 -13.64
N ARG A 171 8.10 -7.68 -14.35
CA ARG A 171 7.88 -8.69 -15.39
C ARG A 171 7.53 -8.07 -16.73
N ASN A 172 7.82 -8.81 -17.80
CA ASN A 172 7.31 -8.46 -19.12
C ASN A 172 5.78 -8.53 -19.11
N LYS A 173 5.11 -7.52 -19.67
CA LYS A 173 3.66 -7.55 -19.82
C LYS A 173 3.28 -8.66 -20.81
N PRO A 174 2.39 -9.59 -20.45
CA PRO A 174 1.99 -10.65 -21.37
C PRO A 174 1.27 -10.04 -22.58
N VAL A 175 1.79 -10.30 -23.77
CA VAL A 175 1.11 -9.95 -25.03
C VAL A 175 0.10 -11.05 -25.32
N PHE A 176 -1.18 -10.77 -25.10
CA PHE A 176 -2.24 -11.64 -25.62
C PHE A 176 -2.37 -11.41 -27.12
N TYR A 177 -1.84 -12.34 -27.93
CA TYR A 177 -2.12 -12.34 -29.36
C TYR A 177 -3.59 -12.68 -29.57
N ALA A 178 -4.41 -11.68 -29.92
CA ALA A 178 -5.67 -11.95 -30.59
C ALA A 178 -5.35 -12.49 -31.99
N LEU A 179 -5.42 -13.80 -32.19
CA LEU A 179 -5.34 -14.41 -33.52
C LEU A 179 -6.55 -13.95 -34.33
N GLY A 180 -6.36 -12.91 -35.13
CA GLY A 180 -7.43 -12.32 -35.94
C GLY A 180 -6.97 -11.16 -36.80
N GLN A 181 -5.82 -11.26 -37.47
CA GLN A 181 -5.51 -10.34 -38.57
C GLN A 181 -6.09 -10.89 -39.87
N LYS A 182 -7.01 -10.12 -40.45
CA LYS A 182 -7.62 -10.32 -41.77
C LYS A 182 -6.55 -10.56 -42.85
N VAL A 183 -6.61 -11.71 -43.51
CA VAL A 183 -6.03 -11.87 -44.85
C VAL A 183 -7.03 -11.27 -45.83
N ALA A 184 -6.60 -10.27 -46.60
CA ALA A 184 -7.42 -9.67 -47.65
C ALA A 184 -7.62 -10.70 -48.79
N GLY A 185 -8.88 -10.93 -49.17
CA GLY A 185 -9.23 -11.58 -50.44
C GLY A 185 -9.75 -13.01 -50.32
N SER A 186 -11.03 -13.17 -49.94
CA SER A 186 -12.03 -14.05 -50.57
C SER A 186 -13.22 -14.18 -49.62
N GLY A 187 -14.43 -14.12 -50.19
CA GLY A 187 -15.67 -14.25 -49.44
C GLY A 187 -15.75 -15.59 -48.71
N TYR A 188 -16.48 -15.60 -47.60
CA TYR A 188 -16.75 -16.74 -46.70
C TYR A 188 -15.63 -17.07 -45.70
N GLY A 189 -15.51 -16.25 -44.66
CA GLY A 189 -14.85 -16.63 -43.41
C GLY A 189 -15.89 -16.93 -42.33
N VAL A 190 -16.21 -18.21 -42.11
CA VAL A 190 -16.85 -18.65 -40.86
C VAL A 190 -15.78 -18.55 -39.77
N PRO A 191 -16.00 -17.87 -38.62
CA PRO A 191 -15.01 -17.84 -37.55
C PRO A 191 -15.01 -19.20 -36.83
N LEU A 192 -14.14 -20.11 -37.26
CA LEU A 192 -13.80 -21.29 -36.49
C LEU A 192 -12.61 -20.99 -35.57
N LEU A 193 -12.85 -21.20 -34.27
CA LEU A 193 -11.87 -21.44 -33.19
C LEU A 193 -11.31 -20.23 -32.43
N GLY A 194 -12.22 -19.48 -31.80
CA GLY A 194 -12.02 -18.96 -30.43
C GLY A 194 -12.44 -19.95 -29.33
N LEU A 195 -13.11 -21.06 -29.69
CA LEU A 195 -13.64 -22.04 -28.74
C LEU A 195 -12.62 -23.12 -28.33
N GLY A 196 -11.60 -23.42 -29.16
CA GLY A 196 -10.69 -24.54 -28.91
C GLY A 196 -9.83 -24.37 -27.65
N VAL A 197 -9.21 -23.20 -27.45
CA VAL A 197 -8.28 -22.99 -26.32
C VAL A 197 -9.05 -22.76 -25.03
N ALA A 198 -10.16 -22.02 -25.06
CA ALA A 198 -11.02 -21.85 -23.90
C ALA A 198 -11.70 -23.17 -23.50
N ALA A 199 -12.14 -24.00 -24.47
CA ALA A 199 -12.68 -25.33 -24.19
C ALA A 199 -11.60 -26.26 -23.64
N VAL A 200 -10.37 -26.24 -24.17
CA VAL A 200 -9.27 -27.06 -23.63
C VAL A 200 -8.88 -26.63 -22.22
N ILE A 201 -8.84 -25.31 -21.94
CA ILE A 201 -8.58 -24.80 -20.58
C ILE A 201 -9.75 -25.14 -19.64
N LEU A 202 -11.01 -25.01 -20.08
CA LEU A 202 -12.18 -25.41 -19.31
C LEU A 202 -12.25 -26.93 -19.09
N ILE A 203 -11.87 -27.74 -20.07
CA ILE A 203 -11.80 -29.21 -19.98
C ILE A 203 -10.68 -29.61 -19.00
N ILE A 204 -9.50 -28.99 -19.08
CA ILE A 204 -8.41 -29.24 -18.13
C ILE A 204 -8.83 -28.80 -16.72
N PHE A 205 -9.53 -27.67 -16.58
CA PHE A 205 -10.00 -27.17 -15.29
C PHE A 205 -11.15 -28.02 -14.71
N TYR A 206 -12.04 -28.52 -15.58
CA TYR A 206 -13.13 -29.43 -15.22
C TYR A 206 -12.60 -30.80 -14.79
N LEU A 207 -11.64 -31.37 -15.54
CA LEU A 207 -10.99 -32.65 -15.20
C LEU A 207 -10.14 -32.59 -13.93
N ARG A 208 -9.61 -31.41 -13.56
CA ARG A 208 -8.80 -31.24 -12.34
C ARG A 208 -9.65 -31.10 -11.07
N LYS A 209 -10.94 -30.77 -11.17
CA LYS A 209 -11.85 -30.52 -10.03
C LYS A 209 -12.62 -31.77 -9.58
N GLU A 210 -12.82 -32.77 -10.44
CA GLU A 210 -13.59 -33.99 -10.10
C GLU A 210 -12.73 -35.26 -10.08
N ARG A 211 -12.09 -35.54 -8.94
CA ARG A 211 -11.72 -36.93 -8.59
C ARG A 211 -12.95 -37.81 -8.27
N ALA A 212 -14.17 -37.26 -8.40
CA ALA A 212 -15.44 -37.94 -8.13
C ALA A 212 -16.15 -38.47 -9.38
N PHE A 213 -15.73 -38.11 -10.60
CA PHE A 213 -16.40 -38.55 -11.84
C PHE A 213 -15.95 -39.93 -12.34
N LEU A 214 -14.76 -40.39 -11.92
CA LEU A 214 -14.25 -41.73 -12.27
C LEU A 214 -15.11 -42.86 -11.68
N SER A 215 -15.72 -42.66 -10.50
CA SER A 215 -16.57 -43.68 -9.86
C SER A 215 -17.91 -43.88 -10.58
N TRP A 216 -18.42 -42.87 -11.27
CA TRP A 216 -19.66 -42.98 -12.04
C TRP A 216 -19.46 -43.66 -13.40
N ILE A 217 -18.29 -43.49 -14.03
CA ILE A 217 -17.92 -44.21 -15.26
C ILE A 217 -17.82 -45.73 -15.00
N ASP A 218 -17.23 -46.14 -13.88
CA ASP A 218 -17.16 -47.56 -13.49
C ASP A 218 -18.56 -48.15 -13.24
N ALA A 219 -19.47 -47.38 -12.64
CA ALA A 219 -20.86 -47.79 -12.43
C ALA A 219 -21.65 -47.92 -13.75
N LEU A 220 -21.42 -47.01 -14.71
CA LEU A 220 -22.06 -47.05 -16.03
C LEU A 220 -21.56 -48.24 -16.87
N ALA A 221 -20.25 -48.53 -16.83
CA ALA A 221 -19.66 -49.69 -17.50
C ALA A 221 -20.20 -51.02 -16.93
N MET A 222 -20.44 -51.09 -15.62
CA MET A 222 -21.00 -52.28 -14.96
C MET A 222 -22.49 -52.49 -15.31
N ALA A 223 -23.27 -51.41 -15.45
CA ALA A 223 -24.68 -51.46 -15.83
C ALA A 223 -24.91 -51.85 -17.30
N ILE A 224 -24.00 -51.46 -18.21
CA ILE A 224 -24.07 -51.85 -19.62
C ILE A 224 -23.74 -53.34 -19.80
N LYS A 225 -22.78 -53.87 -19.04
CA LYS A 225 -22.41 -55.29 -19.09
C LYS A 225 -23.52 -56.22 -18.60
N THR A 226 -24.35 -55.77 -17.66
CA THR A 226 -25.50 -56.56 -17.16
C THR A 226 -26.66 -56.60 -18.15
N ARG A 227 -26.85 -55.58 -19.00
CA ARG A 227 -27.93 -55.56 -20.01
C ARG A 227 -27.60 -56.41 -21.25
N ILE A 228 -26.34 -56.46 -21.66
CA ILE A 228 -25.87 -57.28 -22.80
C ILE A 228 -25.91 -58.79 -22.49
N SER A 229 -25.76 -59.18 -21.22
CA SER A 229 -25.91 -60.58 -20.79
C SER A 229 -27.36 -61.09 -20.87
N LYS A 230 -28.34 -60.20 -20.70
CA LYS A 230 -29.77 -60.56 -20.66
C LYS A 230 -30.37 -60.79 -22.06
N ASP A 231 -29.82 -60.16 -23.10
CA ASP A 231 -30.30 -60.26 -24.49
C ASP A 231 -29.76 -61.49 -25.26
N LYS A 232 -28.66 -62.10 -24.81
CA LYS A 232 -28.11 -63.31 -25.44
C LYS A 232 -28.93 -64.59 -25.18
N LYS A 233 -29.94 -64.56 -24.31
CA LYS A 233 -30.75 -65.74 -23.96
C LYS A 233 -32.03 -65.91 -24.80
N THR A 234 -32.33 -65.00 -25.74
CA THR A 234 -33.60 -65.02 -26.51
C THR A 234 -33.41 -65.23 -28.03
N VAL A 235 -32.19 -65.50 -28.52
CA VAL A 235 -31.92 -65.70 -29.97
C VAL A 235 -31.56 -67.15 -30.33
N ALA A 236 -31.85 -68.11 -29.44
CA ALA A 236 -31.67 -69.53 -29.73
C ALA A 236 -33.02 -70.22 -29.93
N GLN A 237 -33.67 -70.02 -31.08
CA GLN A 237 -34.57 -70.97 -31.75
C GLN A 237 -35.25 -70.33 -32.96
N ILE A 238 -34.68 -70.52 -34.15
CA ILE A 238 -35.44 -70.56 -35.42
C ILE A 238 -34.87 -71.75 -36.22
N PRO A 239 -35.68 -72.74 -36.62
CA PRO A 239 -35.23 -73.94 -37.32
C PRO A 239 -34.98 -73.67 -38.82
N PRO A 240 -34.15 -74.48 -39.51
CA PRO A 240 -33.88 -74.28 -40.94
C PRO A 240 -34.97 -74.90 -41.83
N GLU A 241 -35.42 -74.17 -42.85
CA GLU A 241 -36.21 -74.68 -44.00
C GLU A 241 -35.36 -74.70 -45.29
N PRO A 242 -35.74 -75.49 -46.31
CA PRO A 242 -34.82 -76.28 -47.11
C PRO A 242 -34.37 -75.62 -48.43
N VAL A 243 -33.29 -76.18 -48.97
CA VAL A 243 -32.57 -75.77 -50.18
C VAL A 243 -33.35 -76.17 -51.44
N GLU A 244 -33.58 -75.22 -52.35
CA GLU A 244 -34.06 -75.50 -53.70
C GLU A 244 -32.88 -75.43 -54.68
N GLU A 245 -32.61 -76.58 -55.32
CA GLU A 245 -31.52 -76.85 -56.25
C GLU A 245 -31.93 -76.41 -57.67
N ILE A 246 -31.17 -75.51 -58.29
CA ILE A 246 -31.43 -75.05 -59.66
C ILE A 246 -30.56 -75.87 -60.62
N GLU A 247 -31.22 -76.77 -61.35
CA GLU A 247 -30.65 -77.59 -62.42
C GLU A 247 -30.41 -76.72 -63.68
N ILE A 248 -29.23 -76.85 -64.28
CA ILE A 248 -28.83 -76.09 -65.48
C ILE A 248 -28.89 -77.04 -66.67
N GLU A 249 -29.84 -76.85 -67.58
CA GLU A 249 -29.88 -77.59 -68.85
C GLU A 249 -28.99 -76.89 -69.90
N THR A 250 -28.20 -77.69 -70.62
CA THR A 250 -27.31 -77.26 -71.71
C THR A 250 -27.87 -77.75 -73.03
N ILE A 251 -28.11 -76.80 -73.96
CA ILE A 251 -28.31 -76.89 -75.43
C ILE A 251 -29.31 -77.93 -75.96
#